data_AF-A0A7K4IBA3-F1
#
_entry.id   AF-A0A7K4IBA3-F1
#
_cell.length_a   1.000
_cell.length_b   1.000
_cell.length_c   1.000
_cell.angle_alpha   90.00
_cell.angle_beta   90.00
_cell.angle_gamma   90.00
#
_symmetry.space_group_name_H-M   'P 1'
#
loop_
_entity.id
_entity.type
_entity.pdbx_description
1 polymer ?
#
loop_
_entity_poly.entity_id
_entity_poly.type
_entity_poly.pdbx_seq_one_letter_code
_entity_poly.pdbx_strand_id
1 'polypeptide(L)' 'MDRCVVAKMVRTVYLCEECGLMYSEKKWADACEEWCRVHKSCNIEITKHAVNRPRLSV' A
#
# COMPACT_ATOMS: atom_id res chain seq x y z
N MET A 1 -21.05 -10.24 -15.45
CA MET A 1 -21.04 -9.38 -14.23
C MET A 1 -20.38 -10.19 -13.13
N ASP A 2 -19.08 -10.35 -13.30
CA ASP A 2 -18.34 -11.49 -12.78
C ASP A 2 -17.97 -11.25 -11.32
N ARG A 3 -18.56 -12.10 -10.46
CA ARG A 3 -18.28 -12.20 -9.03
C ARG A 3 -16.83 -12.67 -8.87
N CYS A 4 -15.92 -11.74 -8.61
CA CYS A 4 -14.56 -12.08 -8.23
C CYS A 4 -14.52 -12.50 -6.75
N VAL A 5 -14.60 -13.82 -6.52
CA VAL A 5 -14.45 -14.44 -5.20
C VAL A 5 -12.96 -14.62 -4.94
N VAL A 6 -12.34 -13.73 -4.16
CA VAL A 6 -10.94 -13.88 -3.75
C VAL A 6 -10.88 -14.25 -2.27
N ALA A 7 -10.33 -15.44 -2.01
CA ALA A 7 -10.13 -16.02 -0.69
C ALA A 7 -9.39 -15.06 0.24
N LYS A 8 -10.04 -14.66 1.33
CA LYS A 8 -9.52 -13.72 2.32
C LYS A 8 -8.63 -14.47 3.32
N MET A 9 -7.33 -14.56 3.01
CA MET A 9 -6.33 -14.86 4.03
C MET A 9 -6.10 -13.53 4.79
N VAL A 10 -6.63 -13.40 6.00
CA VAL A 10 -6.46 -12.19 6.83
C VAL A 10 -4.98 -12.05 7.18
N ARG A 11 -4.26 -11.26 6.38
CA ARG A 11 -2.97 -10.68 6.76
C ARG A 11 -3.28 -9.23 7.11
N THR A 12 -3.02 -8.85 8.36
CA THR A 12 -3.17 -7.49 8.84
C THR A 12 -2.14 -6.63 8.10
N VAL A 13 -2.60 -5.89 7.10
CA VAL A 13 -1.80 -4.91 6.37
C VAL A 13 -2.29 -3.51 6.73
N TYR A 14 -1.35 -2.58 6.76
CA TYR A 14 -1.60 -1.17 7.04
C TYR A 14 -1.78 -0.45 5.71
N LEU A 15 -2.93 0.16 5.50
CA LEU A 15 -3.26 0.91 4.30
C LEU A 15 -2.92 2.39 4.54
N CYS A 16 -2.21 3.01 3.61
CA CYS A 16 -2.09 4.47 3.58
C CYS A 16 -3.32 5.06 2.87
N GLU A 17 -4.09 5.91 3.56
CA GLU A 17 -5.31 6.51 3.01
C GLU A 17 -5.03 7.54 1.89
N GLU A 18 -3.84 8.14 1.87
CA GLU A 18 -3.46 9.17 0.90
C GLU A 18 -3.14 8.57 -0.49
N CYS A 19 -2.44 7.43 -0.54
CA CYS A 19 -1.97 6.84 -1.79
C CYS A 19 -2.57 5.45 -2.10
N GLY A 20 -3.25 4.82 -1.13
CA GLY A 20 -3.84 3.50 -1.28
C GLY A 20 -2.84 2.33 -1.25
N LEU A 21 -1.57 2.58 -0.87
CA LEU A 21 -0.57 1.53 -0.74
C LEU A 21 -0.78 0.73 0.55
N MET A 22 -0.56 -0.58 0.46
CA MET A 22 -0.66 -1.52 1.57
C MET A 22 0.73 -1.93 2.05
N TYR A 23 0.94 -1.91 3.36
CA TYR A 23 2.21 -2.23 4.01
C TYR A 23 2.07 -3.35 5.03
N SER A 24 3.11 -4.18 5.16
CA SER A 24 3.12 -5.27 6.15
C SER A 24 3.38 -4.76 7.56
N GLU A 25 4.11 -3.64 7.69
CA GLU A 25 4.51 -3.05 8.96
C GLU A 25 3.92 -1.66 9.11
N LYS A 26 3.45 -1.33 10.32
CA LYS A 26 2.88 -0.01 10.63
C LYS A 26 3.87 1.11 10.36
N LYS A 27 5.16 0.89 10.64
CA LYS A 27 6.23 1.89 10.45
C LYS A 27 6.27 2.44 9.02
N TRP A 28 6.00 1.59 8.01
CA TRP A 28 6.02 1.99 6.61
C TRP A 28 4.76 2.74 6.22
N ALA A 29 3.60 2.34 6.77
CA ALA A 29 2.36 3.07 6.55
C ALA A 29 2.42 4.47 7.17
N ASP A 30 2.90 4.57 8.41
CA ASP A 30 3.05 5.84 9.15
C ASP A 30 4.01 6.79 8.39
N ALA A 31 5.20 6.29 8.03
CA ALA A 31 6.15 7.05 7.22
C ALA A 31 5.59 7.41 5.83
N CYS A 32 4.75 6.56 5.23
CA CYS A 32 4.09 6.87 3.95
C CYS A 32 3.09 8.00 4.10
N GLU A 33 2.26 7.97 5.14
CA GLU A 33 1.27 9.02 5.42
C GLU A 33 1.96 10.35 5.72
N GLU A 34 2.97 10.37 6.58
CA GLU A 34 3.75 11.58 6.89
C GLU A 34 4.39 12.15 5.62
N TRP A 35 5.02 11.29 4.81
CA TRP A 35 5.64 11.71 3.57
C TRP A 35 4.62 12.24 2.55
N CYS A 36 3.48 11.56 2.39
CA CYS A 36 2.41 12.02 1.48
C CYS A 36 1.86 13.37 1.92
N ARG A 37 1.65 13.59 3.22
CA ARG A 37 1.17 14.88 3.75
C ARG A 37 2.14 16.03 3.52
N VAL A 38 3.44 15.78 3.67
CA VAL A 38 4.47 16.83 3.53
C VAL A 38 4.83 17.09 2.06
N HIS A 39 5.08 16.04 1.28
CA HIS A 39 5.61 16.16 -0.08
C HIS A 39 4.55 16.05 -1.18
N LYS A 40 3.31 15.61 -0.87
CA LYS A 40 2.25 15.31 -1.85
C LYS A 40 2.70 14.38 -2.98
N SER A 41 3.62 13.48 -2.69
CA SER A 41 4.21 12.52 -3.64
C SER A 41 4.55 11.24 -2.89
N CYS A 42 4.54 10.08 -3.56
CA CYS A 42 4.92 8.82 -2.91
C CYS A 42 6.44 8.65 -2.87
N ASN A 43 7.00 8.31 -1.71
CA ASN A 43 8.41 7.94 -1.61
C ASN A 43 8.63 6.54 -2.20
N ILE A 44 9.55 6.43 -3.15
CA ILE A 44 9.90 5.17 -3.82
C ILE A 44 10.51 4.17 -2.83
N GLU A 45 11.30 4.64 -1.86
CA GLU A 45 11.89 3.76 -0.84
C GLU A 45 10.82 3.07 0.01
N ILE A 46 9.81 3.83 0.44
CA ILE A 46 8.69 3.30 1.21
C ILE A 46 7.83 2.38 0.33
N THR A 47 7.54 2.80 -0.91
CA THR A 47 6.73 2.04 -1.88
C THR A 47 7.35 0.68 -2.22
N LYS A 48 8.68 0.52 -2.17
CA LYS A 48 9.34 -0.79 -2.34
C LYS A 48 8.93 -1.83 -1.28
N HIS A 49 8.52 -1.38 -0.10
CA HIS A 49 8.06 -2.25 0.99
C HIS A 49 6.55 -2.54 0.93
N ALA A 50 5.83 -2.00 -0.04
CA ALA A 50 4.40 -2.25 -0.20
C ALA A 50 4.15 -3.73 -0.56
N VAL A 51 3.23 -4.36 0.16
CA VAL A 51 2.86 -5.78 -0.03
C VAL A 51 2.05 -5.99 -1.29
N ASN A 52 1.37 -4.94 -1.75
CA ASN A 52 0.63 -4.96 -3.00
C ASN A 52 1.48 -4.31 -4.10
N ARG A 53 2.27 -5.12 -4.81
CA ARG A 53 2.68 -4.77 -6.16
C ARG A 53 1.52 -5.17 -7.07
N PRO A 54 0.71 -4.25 -7.63
CA PRO A 54 0.03 -4.60 -8.86
C PRO A 54 1.13 -5.03 -9.82
N ARG A 55 1.02 -6.24 -10.34
CA ARG A 55 1.91 -6.74 -11.39
C ARG A 55 1.76 -5.75 -12.53
N LEU A 56 2.65 -4.76 -12.59
CA LEU A 56 2.67 -3.78 -13.66
C LEU A 56 3.12 -4.55 -14.89
N SER A 57 2.15 -5.06 -15.63
CA SER A 57 2.29 -5.47 -17.01
C SER A 57 2.39 -4.18 -17.81
N VAL A 58 3.60 -3.67 -18.02
CA VAL A 58 3.90 -2.73 -19.11
C VAL A 58 5.06 -3.29 -19.90
#